data_AF-A0A956NX89-F1
#
_entry.id   AF-A0A956NX89-F1
#
_cell.length_a   1.000
_cell.length_b   1.000
_cell.length_c   1.000
_cell.angle_alpha   90.00
_cell.angle_beta   90.00
_cell.angle_gamma   90.00
#
_symmetry.space_group_name_H-M   'P 1'
#
loop_
_entity.id
_entity.type
_entity.pdbx_description
1 polymer ?
#
loop_
_entity_poly.entity_id
_entity_poly.type
_entity_poly.pdbx_seq_one_letter_code
_entity_poly.pdbx_strand_id
1 'polypeptide(L)'
;NFTKKVQDINKRGDQINKTSQTILEMTNQGTELMESSTQQMQKIDRIVQDTVGKMGTLDNQTKEISDLVSIIQTVADQTNLLALNAAIEAARAGEHGRGFAVVADEVRKLAEQVAVSIADITGFVNTIQKESKNVRESLQVGYTEVEEGTMQIKTTGKTFNKISKSVTSMVGEIQQISINIESMAANSEIMGSSIEEIAAVSEESAAGVEETSAATQQISSSMEEVSGNSEHLAALAEDLSQMVNKFKL
;
A
#
# COMPACT_ATOMS: atom_id res chain seq x y z
N ASN A 1 19.49 -28.92 20.63
CA ASN A 1 20.54 -28.11 21.26
C ASN A 1 20.18 -26.63 21.15
N PHE A 2 20.26 -25.88 22.25
CA PHE A 2 19.80 -24.49 22.34
C PHE A 2 20.57 -23.55 21.40
N THR A 3 21.90 -23.69 21.32
CA THR A 3 22.77 -22.97 20.40
C THR A 3 22.36 -23.11 18.94
N LYS A 4 21.90 -24.30 18.53
CA LYS A 4 21.39 -24.54 17.17
C LYS A 4 20.11 -23.75 16.89
N LYS A 5 19.21 -23.65 17.88
CA LYS A 5 17.99 -22.83 17.75
C LYS A 5 18.32 -21.34 17.63
N VAL A 6 19.32 -20.86 18.38
CA VAL A 6 19.82 -19.48 18.28
C VAL A 6 20.36 -19.20 16.88
N GLN A 7 21.21 -20.08 16.35
CA GLN A 7 21.74 -19.96 14.98
C GLN A 7 20.63 -19.97 13.92
N ASP A 8 19.63 -20.84 14.06
CA ASP A 8 18.48 -20.89 13.14
C ASP A 8 17.66 -19.59 13.18
N ILE A 9 17.49 -18.96 14.35
CA ILE A 9 16.78 -17.69 14.46
C ILE A 9 17.59 -16.56 13.84
N ASN A 10 18.89 -16.48 14.09
CA ASN A 10 19.74 -15.46 13.44
C ASN A 10 19.70 -15.57 11.91
N LYS A 11 19.77 -16.79 11.37
CA LYS A 11 19.63 -17.03 9.93
C LYS A 11 18.26 -16.59 9.39
N ARG A 12 17.18 -16.81 10.14
CA ARG A 12 15.84 -16.32 9.79
C ARG A 12 15.76 -14.80 9.86
N GLY A 13 16.36 -14.17 10.86
CA GLY A 13 16.47 -12.72 10.99
C GLY A 13 17.15 -12.08 9.78
N ASP A 14 18.29 -12.64 9.35
CA ASP A 14 19.00 -12.22 8.13
C ASP A 14 18.13 -12.34 6.87
N GLN A 15 17.39 -13.43 6.76
CA GLN A 15 16.51 -13.65 5.61
C GLN A 15 15.34 -12.67 5.59
N ILE A 16 14.76 -12.35 6.76
CA ILE A 16 13.73 -11.30 6.84
C ILE A 16 14.34 -9.93 6.53
N ASN A 17 15.55 -9.62 6.97
CA ASN A 17 16.23 -8.37 6.64
C ASN A 17 16.39 -8.20 5.12
N LYS A 18 16.91 -9.23 4.44
CA LYS A 18 17.02 -9.24 2.96
C LYS A 18 15.67 -9.06 2.28
N THR A 19 14.65 -9.80 2.73
CA THR A 19 13.30 -9.70 2.16
C THR A 19 12.70 -8.31 2.38
N SER A 20 12.95 -7.72 3.54
CA SER A 20 12.50 -6.37 3.88
C SER A 20 13.17 -5.31 3.01
N GLN A 21 14.46 -5.44 2.71
CA GLN A 21 15.17 -4.58 1.76
C GLN A 21 14.53 -4.66 0.37
N THR A 22 14.23 -5.87 -0.13
CA THR A 22 13.52 -6.03 -1.40
C THR A 22 12.13 -5.37 -1.38
N ILE A 23 11.36 -5.52 -0.30
CA ILE A 23 10.05 -4.88 -0.18
C ILE A 23 10.19 -3.34 -0.15
N LEU A 24 11.21 -2.80 0.53
CA LEU A 24 11.49 -1.36 0.55
C LEU A 24 11.83 -0.84 -0.85
N GLU A 25 12.68 -1.55 -1.61
CA GLU A 25 12.98 -1.22 -3.00
C GLU A 25 11.72 -1.21 -3.87
N MET A 26 10.90 -2.27 -3.79
CA MET A 26 9.63 -2.36 -4.52
C MET A 26 8.67 -1.24 -4.14
N THR A 27 8.64 -0.86 -2.87
CA THR A 27 7.76 0.21 -2.36
C THR A 27 8.23 1.59 -2.82
N ASN A 28 9.55 1.82 -2.88
CA ASN A 28 10.13 3.04 -3.41
C ASN A 28 9.85 3.17 -4.92
N GLN A 29 10.09 2.10 -5.68
CA GLN A 29 9.73 2.03 -7.11
C GLN A 29 8.23 2.26 -7.31
N GLY A 30 7.38 1.64 -6.48
CA GLY A 30 5.93 1.85 -6.52
C GLY A 30 5.55 3.32 -6.26
N THR A 31 6.23 3.98 -5.32
CA THR A 31 6.03 5.41 -5.02
C THR A 31 6.42 6.29 -6.21
N GLU A 32 7.57 6.05 -6.83
CA GLU A 32 8.03 6.78 -8.04
C GLU A 32 7.05 6.59 -9.21
N LEU A 33 6.56 5.36 -9.42
CA LEU A 33 5.56 5.08 -10.46
C LEU A 33 4.23 5.80 -10.20
N MET A 34 3.79 5.91 -8.94
CA MET A 34 2.59 6.68 -8.58
C MET A 34 2.78 8.19 -8.79
N GLU A 35 3.98 8.71 -8.52
CA GLU A 35 4.30 10.11 -8.77
C GLU A 35 4.33 10.43 -10.26
N SER A 36 4.97 9.57 -11.06
CA SER A 36 4.93 9.65 -12.53
C SER A 36 3.50 9.56 -13.06
N SER A 37 2.68 8.64 -12.53
CA SER A 37 1.26 8.52 -12.89
C SER A 37 0.48 9.79 -12.55
N THR A 38 0.77 10.43 -11.41
CA THR A 38 0.15 11.71 -11.04
C THR A 38 0.51 12.81 -12.04
N GLN A 39 1.77 12.91 -12.45
CA GLN A 39 2.20 13.88 -13.47
C GLN A 39 1.53 13.60 -14.83
N GLN A 40 1.35 12.32 -15.18
CA GLN A 40 0.66 11.93 -16.41
C GLN A 40 -0.82 12.34 -16.36
N MET A 41 -1.51 12.13 -15.25
CA MET A 41 -2.90 12.58 -15.09
C MET A 41 -3.03 14.10 -15.16
N GLN A 42 -2.08 14.86 -14.62
CA GLN A 42 -2.04 16.33 -14.78
C GLN A 42 -1.85 16.76 -16.25
N LYS A 43 -1.13 15.98 -17.06
CA LYS A 43 -1.05 16.26 -18.51
C LYS A 43 -2.38 15.98 -19.19
N ILE A 44 -3.03 14.87 -18.85
CA ILE A 44 -4.35 14.51 -19.39
C ILE A 44 -5.39 15.58 -19.02
N ASP A 45 -5.41 16.03 -17.78
CA ASP A 45 -6.26 17.12 -17.28
C ASP A 45 -6.14 18.38 -18.15
N ARG A 46 -4.91 18.83 -18.42
CA ARG A 46 -4.64 19.98 -19.31
C ARG A 46 -5.11 19.75 -20.75
N ILE A 47 -4.92 18.54 -21.29
CA ILE A 47 -5.37 18.19 -22.64
C ILE A 47 -6.90 18.23 -22.73
N VAL A 48 -7.59 17.71 -21.71
CA VAL A 48 -9.05 17.74 -21.64
C VAL A 48 -9.55 19.19 -21.55
N GLN A 49 -8.96 20.02 -20.69
CA GLN A 49 -9.31 21.44 -20.57
C GLN A 49 -9.10 22.21 -21.89
N ASP A 50 -7.95 22.01 -22.56
CA ASP A 50 -7.69 22.62 -23.87
C ASP A 50 -8.70 22.16 -24.94
N THR A 51 -9.06 20.88 -24.92
CA THR A 51 -10.05 20.32 -25.86
C THR A 51 -11.44 20.91 -25.61
N VAL A 52 -11.85 21.10 -24.35
CA VAL A 52 -13.09 21.79 -24.00
C VAL A 52 -13.09 23.23 -24.50
N GLY A 53 -11.97 23.96 -24.36
CA GLY A 53 -11.81 25.31 -24.90
C GLY A 53 -11.93 25.37 -26.44
N LYS A 54 -11.31 24.41 -27.13
CA LYS A 54 -11.44 24.28 -28.60
C LYS A 54 -12.86 23.97 -29.04
N MET A 55 -13.60 23.14 -28.29
CA MET A 55 -15.01 22.87 -28.57
C MET A 55 -15.89 24.12 -28.37
N GLY A 56 -15.59 24.95 -27.37
CA GLY A 56 -16.25 26.26 -27.20
C GLY A 56 -16.00 27.21 -28.38
N THR A 57 -14.79 27.19 -28.94
CA THR A 57 -14.46 27.98 -30.14
C THR A 57 -15.21 27.47 -31.38
N LEU A 58 -15.28 26.15 -31.57
CA LEU A 58 -16.05 25.53 -32.66
C LEU A 58 -17.53 25.87 -32.57
N ASP A 59 -18.11 25.86 -31.38
CA ASP A 59 -19.51 26.22 -31.14
C ASP A 59 -19.81 27.67 -31.56
N ASN A 60 -18.93 28.61 -31.20
CA ASN A 60 -19.03 30.00 -31.62
C ASN A 60 -18.90 30.17 -33.14
N GLN A 61 -17.92 29.52 -33.77
CA GLN A 61 -17.74 29.57 -35.23
C GLN A 61 -18.96 28.97 -35.97
N THR A 62 -19.52 27.89 -35.44
CA THR A 62 -20.71 27.26 -36.03
C THR A 62 -21.94 28.16 -35.90
N LYS A 63 -22.04 28.95 -34.82
CA LYS A 63 -23.07 29.97 -34.65
C LYS A 63 -22.92 31.12 -35.65
N GLU A 64 -21.70 31.61 -35.87
CA GLU A 64 -21.43 32.64 -36.89
C GLU A 64 -21.79 32.15 -38.30
N ILE A 65 -21.51 30.89 -38.63
CA ILE A 65 -21.94 30.28 -39.89
C ILE A 65 -23.47 30.25 -39.98
N SER A 66 -24.17 29.88 -38.89
CA SER A 66 -25.64 29.88 -38.86
C SER A 66 -26.22 31.27 -39.14
N ASP A 67 -25.63 32.32 -38.57
CA ASP A 67 -26.03 33.71 -38.80
C ASP A 67 -25.80 34.13 -40.27
N LEU A 68 -24.65 33.77 -40.85
CA LEU A 68 -24.35 34.02 -42.27
C LEU A 68 -25.32 33.29 -43.19
N VAL A 69 -25.62 32.02 -42.90
CA VAL A 69 -26.57 31.21 -43.68
C VAL A 69 -27.97 31.83 -43.65
N SER A 70 -28.40 32.40 -42.51
CA SER A 70 -29.65 33.15 -42.39
C SER A 70 -29.69 34.42 -43.26
N ILE A 71 -28.57 35.15 -43.33
CA ILE A 71 -28.44 36.33 -44.20
C ILE A 71 -28.52 35.91 -45.68
N ILE A 72 -27.82 34.84 -46.08
CA ILE A 72 -27.85 34.36 -47.47
C ILE A 72 -29.27 33.88 -47.84
N GLN A 73 -29.99 33.23 -46.92
CA GLN A 73 -31.38 32.82 -47.14
C GLN A 73 -32.24 34.05 -47.46
N THR A 74 -32.09 35.11 -46.67
CA THR A 74 -32.80 36.38 -46.88
C THR A 74 -32.47 36.99 -48.25
N VAL A 75 -31.20 36.94 -48.67
CA VAL A 75 -30.77 37.44 -50.00
C VAL A 75 -31.34 36.58 -51.13
N ALA A 76 -31.36 35.26 -50.99
CA ALA A 76 -31.94 34.34 -51.96
C ALA A 76 -33.44 34.59 -52.13
N ASP A 77 -34.17 34.76 -51.02
CA ASP A 77 -35.60 35.05 -51.02
C ASP A 77 -35.90 36.42 -51.68
N GLN A 78 -35.10 37.45 -51.37
CA GLN A 78 -35.19 38.76 -52.03
C GLN A 78 -34.89 38.68 -53.52
N THR A 79 -33.87 37.92 -53.92
CA THR A 79 -33.49 37.73 -55.33
C THR A 79 -34.58 36.99 -56.09
N ASN A 80 -35.18 35.96 -55.48
CA ASN A 80 -36.33 35.24 -56.02
C ASN A 80 -37.53 36.18 -56.25
N LEU A 81 -37.83 37.04 -55.28
CA LEU A 81 -38.91 38.02 -55.37
C LEU A 81 -38.65 39.11 -56.42
N LEU A 82 -37.40 39.59 -56.54
CA LEU A 82 -36.97 40.52 -57.58
C LEU A 82 -37.08 39.90 -58.98
N ALA A 83 -36.62 38.65 -59.14
CA ALA A 83 -36.70 37.91 -60.39
C ALA A 83 -38.16 37.66 -60.81
N LEU A 84 -39.04 37.34 -59.86
CA LEU A 84 -40.48 37.20 -60.10
C LEU A 84 -41.10 38.52 -60.60
N ASN A 85 -40.79 39.65 -59.95
CA ASN A 85 -41.27 40.96 -60.38
C ASN A 85 -40.75 41.33 -61.77
N ALA A 86 -39.49 41.01 -62.09
CA ALA A 86 -38.91 41.23 -63.41
C ALA A 86 -39.58 40.35 -64.48
N ALA A 87 -39.91 39.10 -64.16
CA ALA A 87 -40.64 38.21 -65.08
C ALA A 87 -42.06 38.73 -65.37
N ILE A 88 -42.75 39.26 -64.36
CA ILE A 88 -44.08 39.89 -64.52
C ILE A 88 -43.99 41.11 -65.44
N GLU A 89 -43.03 42.00 -65.22
CA GLU A 89 -42.90 43.22 -66.03
C GLU A 89 -42.42 42.92 -67.46
N ALA A 90 -41.57 41.90 -67.64
CA ALA A 90 -41.18 41.40 -68.95
C ALA A 90 -42.37 40.80 -69.73
N ALA A 91 -43.27 40.06 -69.06
CA ALA A 91 -44.51 39.59 -69.67
C ALA A 91 -45.44 40.75 -70.07
N ARG A 92 -45.45 41.83 -69.28
CA ARG A 92 -46.23 43.04 -69.53
C ARG A 92 -45.74 43.83 -70.76
N ALA A 93 -44.44 43.80 -71.04
CA ALA A 93 -43.82 44.42 -72.22
C ALA A 93 -44.03 43.64 -73.53
N GLY A 94 -44.71 42.48 -73.49
CA GLY A 94 -45.07 41.69 -74.67
C GLY A 94 -43.85 41.18 -75.45
N GLU A 95 -43.87 41.34 -76.79
CA GLU A 95 -42.81 40.85 -77.69
C GLU A 95 -41.43 41.48 -77.38
N HIS A 96 -41.39 42.72 -76.88
CA HIS A 96 -40.13 43.42 -76.54
C HIS A 96 -39.50 42.91 -75.23
N GLY A 97 -40.27 42.26 -74.36
CA GLY A 97 -39.82 41.74 -73.07
C GLY A 97 -39.36 40.28 -73.10
N ARG A 98 -39.51 39.57 -74.23
CA ARG A 98 -39.22 38.12 -74.34
C ARG A 98 -37.83 37.72 -73.87
N GLY A 99 -36.80 38.48 -74.24
CA GLY A 99 -35.41 38.21 -73.81
C GLY A 99 -35.21 38.41 -72.30
N PHE A 100 -35.84 39.45 -71.72
CA PHE A 100 -35.78 39.72 -70.27
C PHE A 100 -36.56 38.69 -69.46
N ALA A 101 -37.67 38.17 -69.98
CA ALA A 101 -38.46 37.12 -69.32
C ALA A 101 -37.65 35.82 -69.13
N VAL A 102 -36.84 35.43 -70.12
CA VAL A 102 -35.98 34.25 -70.03
C VAL A 102 -34.90 34.43 -68.96
N VAL A 103 -34.26 35.61 -68.91
CA VAL A 103 -33.24 35.92 -67.90
C VAL A 103 -33.86 35.93 -66.50
N ALA A 104 -35.03 36.55 -66.33
CA ALA A 104 -35.72 36.61 -65.06
C ALA A 104 -36.11 35.20 -64.54
N ASP A 105 -36.59 34.30 -65.40
CA ASP A 105 -36.92 32.93 -64.98
C ASP A 105 -35.66 32.11 -64.65
N GLU A 106 -34.52 32.36 -65.30
CA GLU A 106 -33.24 31.72 -64.96
C GLU A 106 -32.70 32.21 -63.61
N VAL A 107 -32.77 33.52 -63.34
CA VAL A 107 -32.40 34.08 -62.02
C VAL A 107 -33.32 33.53 -60.91
N ARG A 108 -34.61 33.38 -61.19
CA ARG A 108 -35.57 32.77 -60.26
C ARG A 108 -35.18 31.33 -59.91
N LYS A 109 -34.88 30.50 -60.92
CA LYS A 109 -34.41 29.12 -60.71
C LYS A 109 -33.11 29.06 -59.92
N LEU A 110 -32.17 29.94 -60.20
CA LEU A 110 -30.92 30.04 -59.42
C LEU A 110 -31.20 30.38 -57.95
N ALA A 111 -32.10 31.33 -57.68
CA ALA A 111 -32.48 31.70 -56.33
C ALA A 111 -33.16 30.54 -55.58
N GLU A 112 -34.04 29.78 -56.23
CA GLU A 112 -34.65 28.56 -55.68
C GLU A 112 -33.60 27.47 -55.39
N GLN A 113 -32.64 27.26 -56.29
CA GLN A 113 -31.53 26.31 -56.08
C GLN A 113 -30.62 26.72 -54.90
N VAL A 114 -30.38 28.02 -54.74
CA VAL A 114 -29.63 28.56 -53.60
C VAL A 114 -30.39 28.30 -52.29
N ALA A 115 -31.71 28.52 -52.25
CA ALA A 115 -32.52 28.25 -51.06
C ALA A 115 -32.50 26.76 -50.65
N VAL A 116 -32.55 25.83 -51.61
CA VAL A 116 -32.40 24.40 -51.33
C VAL A 116 -31.02 24.10 -50.74
N SER A 117 -29.96 24.66 -51.32
CA SER A 117 -28.59 24.46 -50.84
C SER A 117 -28.39 25.02 -49.42
N ILE A 118 -29.05 26.12 -49.08
CA ILE A 118 -29.02 26.71 -47.75
C ILE A 118 -29.73 25.84 -46.72
N ALA A 119 -30.84 25.19 -47.08
CA ALA A 119 -31.51 24.24 -46.20
C ALA A 119 -30.58 23.07 -45.85
N ASP A 120 -29.83 22.54 -46.84
CA ASP A 120 -28.84 21.49 -46.62
C ASP A 120 -27.70 21.96 -45.71
N ILE A 121 -27.14 23.15 -45.95
CA ILE A 121 -26.09 23.74 -45.10
C ILE A 121 -26.59 23.92 -43.66
N THR A 122 -27.82 24.41 -43.48
CA THR A 122 -28.45 24.56 -42.16
C THR A 122 -28.56 23.21 -41.45
N GLY A 123 -28.91 22.15 -42.18
CA GLY A 123 -28.89 20.77 -41.68
C GLY A 123 -27.51 20.36 -41.17
N PHE A 124 -26.46 20.57 -41.96
CA PHE A 124 -25.08 20.24 -41.56
C PHE A 124 -24.62 21.04 -40.33
N VAL A 125 -24.90 22.34 -40.28
CA VAL A 125 -24.57 23.22 -39.16
C VAL A 125 -25.23 22.73 -37.86
N ASN A 126 -26.52 22.39 -37.91
CA ASN A 126 -27.24 21.85 -36.76
C ASN A 126 -26.65 20.52 -36.27
N THR A 127 -26.28 19.62 -37.20
CA THR A 127 -25.61 18.37 -36.85
C THR A 127 -24.26 18.62 -36.19
N ILE A 128 -23.45 19.55 -36.71
CA ILE A 128 -22.15 19.91 -36.12
C ILE A 128 -22.32 20.47 -34.71
N GLN A 129 -23.29 21.35 -34.47
CA GLN A 129 -23.58 21.89 -33.14
C GLN A 129 -23.98 20.77 -32.15
N LYS A 130 -24.85 19.85 -32.59
CA LYS A 130 -25.28 18.71 -31.78
C LYS A 130 -24.11 17.82 -31.41
N GLU A 131 -23.27 17.44 -32.37
CA GLU A 131 -22.11 16.59 -32.12
C GLU A 131 -21.07 17.31 -31.25
N SER A 132 -20.83 18.60 -31.46
CA SER A 132 -19.96 19.41 -30.59
C SER A 132 -20.43 19.41 -29.12
N LYS A 133 -21.74 19.54 -28.90
CA LYS A 133 -22.34 19.45 -27.57
C LYS A 133 -22.15 18.06 -26.95
N ASN A 134 -22.40 16.99 -27.70
CA ASN A 134 -22.20 15.62 -27.22
C ASN A 134 -20.73 15.35 -26.82
N VAL A 135 -19.78 15.84 -27.63
CA VAL A 135 -18.34 15.73 -27.32
C VAL A 135 -17.99 16.50 -26.06
N ARG A 136 -18.55 17.70 -25.86
CA ARG A 136 -18.35 18.52 -24.65
C ARG A 136 -18.86 17.82 -23.39
N GLU A 137 -20.06 17.24 -23.44
CA GLU A 137 -20.62 16.47 -22.33
C GLU A 137 -19.75 15.24 -22.01
N SER A 138 -19.28 14.53 -23.02
CA SER A 138 -18.37 13.38 -22.85
C SER A 138 -17.02 13.80 -22.23
N LEU A 139 -16.47 14.94 -22.65
CA LEU A 139 -15.24 15.49 -22.06
C LEU A 139 -15.43 15.92 -20.62
N GLN A 140 -16.60 16.45 -20.25
CA GLN A 140 -16.91 16.81 -18.87
C GLN A 140 -16.95 15.58 -17.96
N VAL A 141 -17.53 14.47 -18.43
CA VAL A 141 -17.47 13.18 -17.71
C VAL A 141 -16.02 12.70 -17.62
N GLY A 142 -15.27 12.75 -18.72
CA GLY A 142 -13.86 12.37 -18.75
C GLY A 142 -12.99 13.18 -17.78
N TYR A 143 -13.30 14.46 -17.58
CA TYR A 143 -12.63 15.30 -16.58
C TYR A 143 -12.83 14.77 -15.16
N THR A 144 -14.07 14.42 -14.78
CA THR A 144 -14.37 13.84 -13.47
C THR A 144 -13.64 12.52 -13.25
N GLU A 145 -13.62 11.64 -14.25
CA GLU A 145 -12.87 10.37 -14.19
C GLU A 145 -11.35 10.59 -14.00
N VAL A 146 -10.80 11.63 -14.63
CA VAL A 146 -9.38 12.01 -14.45
C VAL A 146 -9.11 12.51 -13.03
N GLU A 147 -10.02 13.30 -12.46
CA GLU A 147 -9.91 13.78 -11.08
C GLU A 147 -9.98 12.62 -10.08
N GLU A 148 -10.95 11.72 -10.23
CA GLU A 148 -11.09 10.53 -9.39
C GLU A 148 -9.87 9.61 -9.51
N GLY A 149 -9.42 9.32 -10.73
CA GLY A 149 -8.22 8.53 -10.98
C GLY A 149 -6.97 9.14 -10.33
N THR A 150 -6.83 10.48 -10.39
CA THR A 150 -5.75 11.21 -9.72
C THR A 150 -5.80 11.04 -8.20
N MET A 151 -6.99 11.07 -7.61
CA MET A 151 -7.18 10.86 -6.17
C MET A 151 -6.82 9.43 -5.75
N GLN A 152 -7.20 8.43 -6.55
CA GLN A 152 -6.85 7.03 -6.32
C GLN A 152 -5.33 6.80 -6.38
N ILE A 153 -4.65 7.33 -7.41
CA ILE A 153 -3.19 7.26 -7.53
C ILE A 153 -2.49 7.88 -6.31
N LYS A 154 -2.92 9.06 -5.87
CA LYS A 154 -2.38 9.71 -4.66
C LYS A 154 -2.59 8.85 -3.41
N THR A 155 -3.75 8.21 -3.29
CA THR A 155 -4.06 7.32 -2.16
C THR A 155 -3.16 6.08 -2.19
N THR A 156 -2.96 5.47 -3.35
CA THR A 156 -2.03 4.36 -3.54
C THR A 156 -0.59 4.75 -3.18
N GLY A 157 -0.13 5.93 -3.59
CA GLY A 157 1.19 6.45 -3.21
C GLY A 157 1.34 6.65 -1.68
N LYS A 158 0.28 7.08 -0.98
CA LYS A 158 0.27 7.14 0.48
C LYS A 158 0.33 5.74 1.12
N THR A 159 -0.32 4.75 0.51
CA THR A 159 -0.29 3.36 0.97
C THR A 159 1.11 2.76 0.86
N PHE A 160 1.82 2.99 -0.26
CA PHE A 160 3.23 2.60 -0.37
C PHE A 160 4.09 3.24 0.72
N ASN A 161 3.96 4.55 0.96
CA ASN A 161 4.66 5.20 2.06
C ASN A 161 4.37 4.57 3.43
N LYS A 162 3.13 4.17 3.71
CA LYS A 162 2.78 3.45 4.95
C LYS A 162 3.45 2.09 5.02
N ILE A 163 3.46 1.33 3.92
CA ILE A 163 4.13 0.02 3.84
C ILE A 163 5.63 0.18 4.13
N SER A 164 6.29 1.17 3.51
CA SER A 164 7.72 1.43 3.73
C SER A 164 8.04 1.70 5.21
N LYS A 165 7.22 2.52 5.88
CA LYS A 165 7.34 2.78 7.32
C LYS A 165 7.14 1.52 8.16
N SER A 166 6.12 0.73 7.87
CA SER A 166 5.84 -0.52 8.59
C SER A 166 6.98 -1.53 8.44
N VAL A 167 7.54 -1.67 7.24
CA VAL A 167 8.68 -2.57 6.97
C VAL A 167 9.93 -2.08 7.70
N THR A 168 10.18 -0.77 7.70
CA THR A 168 11.31 -0.18 8.45
C THR A 168 11.19 -0.46 9.96
N SER A 169 9.98 -0.29 10.52
CA SER A 169 9.71 -0.61 11.93
C SER A 169 9.94 -2.10 12.22
N MET A 170 9.45 -2.98 11.34
CA MET A 170 9.64 -4.43 11.47
C MET A 170 11.12 -4.84 11.45
N VAL A 171 11.94 -4.22 10.59
CA VAL A 171 13.40 -4.46 10.59
C VAL A 171 14.02 -4.08 11.94
N GLY A 172 13.62 -2.94 12.51
CA GLY A 172 14.07 -2.51 13.84
C GLY A 172 13.69 -3.50 14.95
N GLU A 173 12.45 -3.99 14.95
CA GLU A 173 12.00 -5.00 15.92
C GLU A 173 12.78 -6.32 15.80
N ILE A 174 13.07 -6.75 14.57
CA ILE A 174 13.86 -7.98 14.33
C ILE A 174 15.29 -7.83 14.83
N GLN A 175 15.92 -6.67 14.63
CA GLN A 175 17.24 -6.39 15.20
C GLN A 175 17.22 -6.48 16.73
N GLN A 176 16.18 -5.93 17.38
CA GLN A 176 16.03 -6.04 18.82
C GLN A 176 15.84 -7.49 19.30
N ILE A 177 15.07 -8.29 18.55
CA ILE A 177 14.91 -9.72 18.82
C ILE A 177 16.25 -10.46 18.74
N SER A 178 17.06 -10.19 17.70
CA SER A 178 18.39 -10.79 17.57
C SER A 178 19.29 -10.48 18.78
N ILE A 179 19.33 -9.21 19.22
CA ILE A 179 20.09 -8.79 20.42
C ILE A 179 19.63 -9.55 21.68
N ASN A 180 18.31 -9.66 21.87
CA ASN A 180 17.74 -10.36 23.03
C ASN A 180 18.08 -11.86 23.00
N ILE A 181 18.10 -12.47 21.83
CA ILE A 181 18.44 -13.90 21.66
C ILE A 181 19.92 -14.15 21.94
N GLU A 182 20.81 -13.28 21.49
CA GLU A 182 22.24 -13.37 21.83
C GLU A 182 22.47 -13.26 23.33
N SER A 183 21.75 -12.35 23.99
CA SER A 183 21.78 -12.24 25.46
C SER A 183 21.26 -13.50 26.17
N MET A 184 20.19 -14.10 25.64
CA MET A 184 19.69 -15.38 26.15
C MET A 184 20.68 -16.54 25.92
N ALA A 185 21.43 -16.51 24.81
CA ALA A 185 22.49 -17.48 24.52
C ALA A 185 23.57 -17.45 25.61
N ALA A 186 24.09 -16.26 25.92
CA ALA A 186 25.09 -16.05 26.96
C ALA A 186 24.58 -16.48 28.35
N ASN A 187 23.35 -16.08 28.72
CA ASN A 187 22.77 -16.46 30.01
C ASN A 187 22.56 -17.98 30.15
N SER A 188 22.27 -18.68 29.06
CA SER A 188 22.12 -20.13 29.06
C SER A 188 23.44 -20.86 29.29
N GLU A 189 24.55 -20.35 28.75
CA GLU A 189 25.89 -20.89 29.04
C GLU A 189 26.26 -20.70 30.52
N ILE A 190 26.02 -19.50 31.06
CA ILE A 190 26.23 -19.23 32.50
C ILE A 190 25.41 -20.19 33.36
N MET A 191 24.12 -20.36 33.04
CA MET A 191 23.24 -21.29 33.77
C MET A 191 23.72 -22.74 33.67
N GLY A 192 24.25 -23.16 32.51
CA GLY A 192 24.86 -24.48 32.34
C GLY A 192 26.04 -24.68 33.29
N SER A 193 26.95 -23.71 33.38
CA SER A 193 28.09 -23.75 34.30
C SER A 193 27.66 -23.77 35.78
N SER A 194 26.65 -22.98 36.17
CA SER A 194 26.12 -23.01 37.53
C SER A 194 25.47 -24.35 37.88
N ILE A 195 24.82 -25.01 36.92
CA ILE A 195 24.25 -26.35 37.13
C ILE A 195 25.36 -27.39 37.35
N GLU A 196 26.46 -27.31 36.60
CA GLU A 196 27.63 -28.19 36.81
C GLU A 196 28.26 -27.98 38.20
N GLU A 197 28.39 -26.72 38.65
CA GLU A 197 28.90 -26.41 39.98
C GLU A 197 27.98 -26.94 41.10
N ILE A 198 26.65 -26.77 40.96
CA ILE A 198 25.68 -27.32 41.91
C ILE A 198 25.76 -28.84 41.95
N ALA A 199 25.94 -29.51 40.79
CA ALA A 199 26.10 -30.95 40.74
C ALA A 199 27.36 -31.40 41.49
N ALA A 200 28.49 -30.73 41.29
CA ALA A 200 29.74 -31.03 41.98
C ALA A 200 29.63 -30.85 43.50
N VAL A 201 29.04 -29.74 43.97
CA VAL A 201 28.80 -29.50 45.40
C VAL A 201 27.83 -30.52 45.99
N SER A 202 26.83 -30.95 45.23
CA SER A 202 25.88 -31.99 45.67
C SER A 202 26.56 -33.35 45.83
N GLU A 203 27.47 -33.71 44.92
CA GLU A 203 28.29 -34.93 45.02
C GLU A 203 29.23 -34.89 46.23
N GLU A 204 29.93 -33.77 46.45
CA GLU A 204 30.79 -33.58 47.62
C GLU A 204 30.00 -33.67 48.93
N SER A 205 28.82 -33.04 48.97
CA SER A 205 27.91 -33.10 50.13
C SER A 205 27.45 -34.53 50.41
N ALA A 206 27.12 -35.31 49.37
CA ALA A 206 26.73 -36.71 49.52
C ALA A 206 27.88 -37.55 50.09
N ALA A 207 29.12 -37.36 49.59
CA ALA A 207 30.30 -38.03 50.14
C ALA A 207 30.58 -37.65 51.60
N GLY A 208 30.45 -36.36 51.96
CA GLY A 208 30.61 -35.90 53.34
C GLY A 208 29.56 -36.48 54.30
N VAL A 209 28.33 -36.67 53.83
CA VAL A 209 27.27 -37.36 54.60
C VAL A 209 27.61 -38.83 54.82
N GLU A 210 28.14 -39.53 53.80
CA GLU A 210 28.59 -40.93 53.95
C GLU A 210 29.74 -41.06 54.96
N GLU A 211 30.74 -40.18 54.90
CA GLU A 211 31.86 -40.17 55.85
C GLU A 211 31.38 -39.90 57.28
N THR A 212 30.49 -38.92 57.45
CA THR A 212 29.89 -38.61 58.75
C THR A 212 29.09 -39.80 59.31
N SER A 213 28.35 -40.51 58.44
CA SER A 213 27.63 -41.73 58.83
C SER A 213 28.59 -42.83 59.29
N ALA A 214 29.69 -43.04 58.57
CA ALA A 214 30.72 -44.01 58.95
C ALA A 214 31.40 -43.66 60.28
N ALA A 215 31.75 -42.39 60.49
CA ALA A 215 32.32 -41.91 61.74
C ALA A 215 31.33 -42.07 62.91
N THR A 216 30.05 -41.78 62.69
CA THR A 216 28.99 -42.00 63.70
C THR A 216 28.88 -43.47 64.08
N GLN A 217 28.97 -44.38 63.10
CA GLN A 217 28.96 -45.82 63.35
C GLN A 217 30.17 -46.27 64.20
N GLN A 218 31.36 -45.75 63.89
CA GLN A 218 32.58 -46.05 64.64
C GLN A 218 32.52 -45.52 66.08
N ILE A 219 32.03 -44.29 66.27
CA ILE A 219 31.79 -43.70 67.59
C ILE A 219 30.81 -44.56 68.40
N SER A 220 29.73 -45.06 67.77
CA SER A 220 28.78 -45.96 68.42
C SER A 220 29.46 -47.21 68.95
N SER A 221 30.29 -47.87 68.14
CA SER A 221 31.04 -49.07 68.56
C SER A 221 32.05 -48.76 69.68
N SER A 222 32.77 -47.64 69.63
CA SER A 222 33.66 -47.24 70.71
C SER A 222 32.90 -46.93 72.01
N MET A 223 31.70 -46.35 71.92
CA MET A 223 30.85 -46.12 73.10
C MET A 223 30.35 -47.43 73.72
N GLU A 224 30.05 -48.45 72.91
CA GLU A 224 29.74 -49.80 73.42
C GLU A 224 30.94 -50.40 74.18
N GLU A 225 32.15 -50.25 73.65
CA GLU A 225 33.38 -50.71 74.32
C GLU A 225 33.64 -49.96 75.64
N VAL A 226 33.48 -48.63 75.64
CA VAL A 226 33.61 -47.81 76.85
C VAL A 226 32.58 -48.22 77.90
N SER A 227 31.33 -48.48 77.48
CA SER A 227 30.28 -48.97 78.38
C SER A 227 30.68 -50.31 79.00
N GLY A 228 31.10 -51.29 78.18
CA GLY A 228 31.54 -52.60 78.65
C GLY A 228 32.76 -52.54 79.58
N ASN A 229 33.74 -51.70 79.26
CA ASN A 229 34.90 -51.47 80.13
C ASN A 229 34.50 -50.82 81.46
N SER A 230 33.54 -49.90 81.45
CA SER A 230 33.01 -49.25 82.67
C SER A 230 32.28 -50.26 83.56
N GLU A 231 31.49 -51.17 82.98
CA GLU A 231 30.87 -52.29 83.69
C GLU A 231 31.92 -53.22 84.30
N HIS A 232 32.96 -53.55 83.53
CA HIS A 232 34.06 -54.38 84.03
C HIS A 232 34.81 -53.72 85.19
N LEU A 233 35.12 -52.42 85.07
CA LEU A 233 35.79 -51.65 86.13
C LEU A 233 34.93 -51.59 87.40
N ALA A 234 33.61 -51.42 87.25
CA ALA A 234 32.66 -51.45 88.36
C ALA A 234 32.68 -52.81 89.07
N ALA A 235 32.69 -53.92 88.32
CA ALA A 235 32.80 -55.26 88.87
C ALA A 235 34.14 -55.49 89.62
N LEU A 236 35.26 -55.05 89.05
CA LEU A 236 36.58 -55.09 89.70
C LEU A 236 36.64 -54.26 90.99
N ALA A 237 36.01 -53.08 91.00
CA ALA A 237 35.93 -52.24 92.20
C ALA A 237 35.08 -52.89 93.30
N GLU A 238 33.97 -53.56 92.94
CA GLU A 238 33.15 -54.36 93.84
C GLU A 238 33.98 -55.51 94.46
N ASP A 239 34.70 -56.27 93.63
CA ASP A 239 35.57 -57.37 94.06
C ASP A 239 36.68 -56.89 95.01
N LEU A 240 37.34 -55.78 94.67
CA LEU A 240 38.36 -55.17 95.51
C LEU A 240 37.79 -54.69 96.85
N SER A 241 36.60 -54.08 96.84
CA SER A 241 35.88 -53.67 98.05
C SER A 241 35.58 -54.87 98.95
N GLN A 242 35.10 -55.97 98.38
CA GLN A 242 34.88 -57.22 99.11
C GLN A 242 36.18 -57.79 99.70
N MET A 243 37.29 -57.75 98.97
CA MET A 243 38.60 -58.17 99.48
C MET A 243 39.09 -57.30 100.63
N VAL A 244 39.00 -55.96 100.52
CA VAL A 244 39.41 -55.03 101.59
C VAL A 244 38.55 -55.22 102.85
N ASN A 245 37.24 -55.48 102.70
CA ASN A 245 36.36 -55.78 103.84
C ASN A 245 36.75 -57.07 104.58
N LYS A 246 37.43 -58.03 103.94
CA LYS A 246 38.00 -59.20 104.64
C LYS A 246 39.23 -58.87 105.49
N PHE A 247 39.91 -57.75 105.23
CA PHE A 247 41.12 -57.32 105.95
C PHE A 247 40.87 -56.24 107.01
N LYS A 248 39.71 -55.56 106.99
CA LYS A 248 39.27 -54.70 108.10
C LYS A 248 38.66 -55.57 109.22
N LEU A 249 39.51 -55.94 110.18
CA LEU A 249 39.12 -56.31 111.55
C LEU A 249 39.09 -55.07 112.44
#